data_AF-A0A6M1R9J3-F1
#
_entry.id   AF-A0A6M1R9J3-F1
#
_cell.length_a   1.000
_cell.length_b   1.000
_cell.length_c   1.000
_cell.angle_alpha   90.00
_cell.angle_beta   90.00
_cell.angle_gamma   90.00
#
_symmetry.space_group_name_H-M   'P 1'
#
loop_
_entity.id
_entity.type
_entity.pdbx_description
1 polymer ?
#
loop_
_entity_poly.entity_id
_entity_poly.type
_entity_poly.pdbx_seq_one_letter_code
_entity_poly.pdbx_strand_id
1 'polypeptide(L)'
;MIIFNIDSAGHIHPLLKNNAFDQGIALYFNDGKTNRRVKSCREIHEDFEGNGMFTSVFTGFRLSFTDGQELHIEADTNRPARLLGQPYQVNKVRSKDLVDWVAG
;
A
#
# COMPACT_ATOMS: atom_id res chain seq x y z
N MET A 1 14.63 7.37 8.30
CA MET A 1 14.18 6.86 6.99
C MET A 1 13.47 5.54 7.21
N ILE A 2 12.31 5.33 6.60
CA ILE A 2 11.55 4.08 6.68
C ILE A 2 11.29 3.58 5.26
N ILE A 3 11.56 2.30 5.03
CA ILE A 3 11.29 1.61 3.77
C ILE A 3 10.30 0.49 4.09
N PHE A 4 9.22 0.40 3.31
CA PHE A 4 8.20 -0.63 3.47
C PHE A 4 7.80 -1.17 2.10
N ASN A 5 7.19 -2.35 2.08
CA ASN A 5 6.69 -3.01 0.89
C ASN A 5 5.21 -3.37 1.08
N ILE A 6 4.62 -4.12 0.14
CA ILE A 6 3.20 -4.48 0.20
C ILE A 6 2.86 -5.34 1.42
N ASP A 7 3.77 -6.22 1.83
CA ASP A 7 3.57 -7.15 2.96
C ASP A 7 3.59 -6.42 4.31
N SER A 8 4.36 -5.33 4.39
CA SER A 8 4.47 -4.50 5.59
C SER A 8 3.54 -3.28 5.59
N ALA A 9 2.81 -3.02 4.50
CA ALA A 9 1.96 -1.84 4.33
C ALA A 9 0.88 -1.71 5.42
N GLY A 10 0.29 -2.83 5.85
CA GLY A 10 -0.70 -2.83 6.94
C GLY A 10 -0.11 -2.41 8.30
N HIS A 11 1.17 -2.69 8.54
CA HIS A 11 1.85 -2.35 9.79
C HIS A 11 2.30 -0.90 9.87
N ILE A 12 2.44 -0.19 8.74
CA ILE A 12 2.86 1.22 8.73
C ILE A 12 1.69 2.19 8.94
N HIS A 13 0.46 1.69 9.03
CA HIS A 13 -0.75 2.49 9.21
C HIS A 13 -0.63 3.51 10.36
N PRO A 14 -0.18 3.16 11.59
CA PRO A 14 -0.05 4.15 12.66
C PRO A 14 0.94 5.27 12.34
N LEU A 15 2.01 4.96 11.60
CA LEU A 15 2.98 5.95 11.12
C LEU A 15 2.35 6.90 10.09
N LEU A 16 1.56 6.37 9.18
CA LEU A 16 0.85 7.17 8.17
C LEU A 16 -0.19 8.11 8.81
N LYS A 17 -0.91 7.62 9.83
CA LYS A 17 -1.93 8.39 10.56
C LYS A 17 -1.36 9.55 11.39
N ASN A 18 -0.16 9.38 11.96
CA ASN A 18 0.45 10.38 12.84
C ASN A 18 1.28 11.44 12.10
N ASN A 19 0.95 11.74 10.84
CA ASN A 19 1.67 12.69 9.99
C ASN A 19 3.19 12.48 9.99
N ALA A 20 3.67 11.27 9.68
CA ALA A 20 5.11 10.97 9.57
C ALA A 20 5.90 12.00 8.72
N PHE A 21 5.27 12.60 7.71
CA PHE A 21 5.86 13.64 6.87
C PHE A 21 6.18 14.93 7.64
N ASP A 22 5.29 15.36 8.55
CA ASP A 22 5.48 16.56 9.37
C ASP A 22 6.59 16.37 10.40
N GLN A 23 6.84 15.12 10.80
CA GLN A 23 7.94 14.72 11.67
C GLN A 23 9.28 14.58 10.93
N GLY A 24 9.33 14.93 9.65
CA GLY A 24 10.55 14.82 8.82
C GLY A 24 10.95 13.38 8.49
N ILE A 25 10.05 12.41 8.70
CA ILE A 25 10.34 11.01 8.41
C ILE A 25 10.25 10.78 6.90
N ALA A 26 11.39 10.52 6.27
CA ALA A 26 11.43 10.12 4.86
C ALA A 26 10.91 8.67 4.69
N LEU A 27 9.78 8.53 3.99
CA LEU A 27 9.10 7.27 3.67
C LEU A 27 9.36 6.84 2.21
N TYR A 28 9.64 5.55 2.02
CA TYR A 28 9.85 4.94 0.71
C TYR A 28 9.07 3.63 0.59
N PHE A 29 8.39 3.45 -0.54
CA PHE A 29 7.77 2.19 -0.91
C PHE A 29 8.72 1.39 -1.80
N ASN A 30 9.01 0.15 -1.42
CA ASN A 30 9.74 -0.81 -2.22
C ASN A 30 8.76 -1.66 -3.02
N ASP A 31 8.80 -1.54 -4.34
CA ASP A 31 7.95 -2.28 -5.28
C ASP A 31 8.59 -3.60 -5.76
N GLY A 32 9.65 -4.07 -5.08
CA GLY A 32 10.47 -5.22 -5.45
C GLY A 32 11.59 -4.89 -6.44
N LYS A 33 11.61 -3.68 -7.03
CA LYS A 33 12.64 -3.24 -7.98
C LYS A 33 13.38 -2.00 -7.49
N THR A 34 12.63 -1.02 -6.98
CA THR A 34 13.16 0.29 -6.61
C THR A 34 12.51 0.81 -5.33
N ASN A 35 13.24 1.68 -4.62
CA ASN A 35 12.71 2.42 -3.49
C ASN A 35 12.11 3.74 -3.98
N ARG A 36 10.79 3.79 -4.04
CA ARG A 36 10.02 4.94 -4.51
C ARG A 36 9.69 5.86 -3.36
N ARG A 37 10.17 7.11 -3.42
CA ARG A 37 9.91 8.09 -2.36
C ARG A 37 8.42 8.44 -2.31
N VAL A 38 7.83 8.33 -1.13
CA VAL A 38 6.46 8.80 -0.89
C VAL A 38 6.51 10.33 -0.75
N LYS A 39 5.72 11.03 -1.55
CA LYS A 39 5.58 12.49 -1.55
C LYS A 39 4.52 12.93 -0.54
N SER A 40 3.40 12.21 -0.48
CA SER A 40 2.28 12.52 0.42
C SER A 40 1.46 11.28 0.72
N CYS A 41 0.74 11.32 1.84
CA CYS A 41 -0.23 10.32 2.25
C CYS A 41 -1.56 11.01 2.55
N ARG A 42 -2.67 10.40 2.16
CA ARG A 42 -4.02 10.82 2.53
C ARG A 42 -4.84 9.63 2.95
N GLU A 43 -5.71 9.82 3.93
CA GLU A 43 -6.71 8.81 4.27
C GLU A 43 -7.76 8.72 3.16
N ILE A 44 -8.25 7.50 2.94
CA ILE A 44 -9.40 7.21 2.10
C ILE A 44 -10.55 6.88 3.03
N HIS A 45 -11.69 7.52 2.79
CA HIS A 45 -12.94 7.26 3.47
C HIS A 45 -14.01 6.93 2.42
N GLU A 46 -14.91 6.00 2.74
CA GLU A 46 -16.10 5.71 1.94
C GLU A 46 -17.33 6.22 2.67
N ASP A 47 -18.20 6.90 1.92
CA ASP A 47 -19.43 7.46 2.46
C ASP A 47 -20.57 6.45 2.29
N PHE A 48 -21.31 6.22 3.38
CA PHE A 48 -22.46 5.35 3.44
C PHE A 48 -23.68 6.14 3.89
N GLU A 49 -24.81 5.92 3.20
CA GLU A 49 -26.10 6.46 3.59
C GLU A 49 -26.97 5.33 4.16
N GLY A 50 -27.38 5.45 5.41
CA GLY A 50 -28.23 4.47 6.08
C GLY A 50 -29.20 5.15 7.04
N ASN A 51 -30.49 4.78 6.99
CA ASN A 51 -31.55 5.35 7.82
C ASN A 51 -31.60 6.89 7.80
N GLY A 52 -31.31 7.52 6.66
CA GLY A 52 -31.31 8.99 6.51
C GLY A 52 -30.11 9.71 7.13
N MET A 53 -29.04 8.98 7.48
CA MET A 53 -27.80 9.54 8.03
C MET A 53 -26.62 9.18 7.13
N PHE A 54 -25.82 10.20 6.79
CA PHE A 54 -24.54 10.04 6.10
C PHE A 54 -23.44 9.75 7.10
N THR A 55 -22.71 8.66 6.91
CA THR A 55 -21.55 8.29 7.72
C THR A 55 -20.35 8.09 6.80
N SER A 56 -19.22 8.70 7.14
CA SER A 56 -17.95 8.48 6.45
C SER A 56 -17.12 7.48 7.26
N VAL A 57 -16.67 6.41 6.60
CA VAL A 57 -15.92 5.31 7.24
C VAL A 57 -14.53 5.25 6.63
N PHE A 58 -13.51 5.24 7.47
CA PHE A 58 -12.13 5.07 7.05
C PHE A 58 -11.91 3.70 6.38
N THR A 59 -11.36 3.69 5.17
CA THR A 59 -11.13 2.46 4.39
C THR A 59 -9.67 2.23 3.99
N GLY A 60 -8.78 3.22 4.14
CA GLY A 60 -7.37 3.01 3.81
C GLY A 60 -6.54 4.27 3.64
N PHE A 61 -5.42 4.14 2.93
CA PHE A 61 -4.53 5.23 2.56
C PHE A 61 -4.25 5.28 1.06
N ARG A 62 -4.11 6.50 0.57
CA ARG A 62 -3.58 6.82 -0.75
C ARG A 62 -2.21 7.46 -0.60
N LEU A 63 -1.18 6.79 -1.10
CA LEU A 63 0.18 7.29 -1.16
C LEU A 63 0.45 7.83 -2.57
N SER A 64 1.00 9.03 -2.67
CA SER A 64 1.44 9.61 -3.93
C SER A 64 2.96 9.61 -4.01
N PHE A 65 3.50 9.26 -5.16
CA PHE A 65 4.94 9.23 -5.40
C PHE A 65 5.41 10.46 -6.19
N THR A 66 6.72 10.67 -6.24
CA THR A 66 7.32 11.82 -6.95
C THR A 66 7.15 11.76 -8.47
N ASP A 67 6.92 10.57 -9.03
CA ASP A 67 6.66 10.34 -10.46
C ASP A 67 5.16 10.42 -10.82
N GLY A 68 4.32 10.83 -9.87
CA GLY A 68 2.88 11.05 -10.08
C GLY A 68 2.02 9.79 -10.00
N GLN A 69 2.60 8.60 -9.84
CA GLN A 69 1.78 7.40 -9.60
C GLN A 69 1.36 7.31 -8.13
N GLU A 70 0.46 6.36 -7.86
CA GLU A 70 -0.15 6.22 -6.54
C GLU A 70 -0.31 4.76 -6.12
N LEU A 71 -0.24 4.55 -4.81
CA LEU A 71 -0.48 3.26 -4.17
C LEU A 71 -1.69 3.40 -3.24
N HIS A 72 -2.64 2.48 -3.37
CA HIS A 72 -3.81 2.39 -2.48
C HIS A 72 -3.59 1.22 -1.52
N ILE A 73 -3.64 1.52 -0.23
CA ILE A 73 -3.51 0.57 0.86
C ILE A 73 -4.87 0.49 1.54
N GLU A 74 -5.61 -0.58 1.28
CA GLU A 74 -6.86 -0.85 1.99
C GLU A 74 -6.55 -1.26 3.43
N ALA A 75 -7.33 -0.74 4.39
CA ALA A 75 -7.18 -1.07 5.80
C ALA A 75 -7.86 -2.38 6.18
N ASP A 76 -8.67 -2.94 5.30
CA ASP A 76 -9.42 -4.15 5.53
C ASP A 76 -8.53 -5.39 5.38
N THR A 77 -8.43 -6.17 6.45
CA THR A 77 -7.50 -7.30 6.67
C THR A 77 -7.57 -8.43 5.64
N ASN A 78 -8.53 -8.41 4.71
CA ASN A 78 -8.71 -9.44 3.68
C ASN A 78 -8.38 -8.98 2.25
N ARG A 79 -7.93 -7.74 2.03
CA ARG A 79 -7.58 -7.25 0.70
C ARG A 79 -6.15 -6.71 0.66
N PRO A 80 -5.27 -7.25 -0.20
CA PRO A 80 -3.92 -6.73 -0.34
C PRO A 80 -3.98 -5.35 -0.99
N ALA A 81 -3.08 -4.46 -0.55
CA ALA A 81 -2.86 -3.16 -1.17
C ALA A 81 -2.58 -3.29 -2.69
N ARG A 82 -2.99 -2.29 -3.48
CA ARG A 82 -2.96 -2.32 -4.94
C ARG A 82 -2.36 -1.03 -5.50
N LEU A 83 -1.43 -1.18 -6.44
CA LEU A 83 -0.92 -0.06 -7.24
C LEU A 83 -2.00 0.32 -8.27
N LEU A 84 -2.38 1.60 -8.31
CA LEU A 84 -3.28 2.10 -9.34
C LEU A 84 -2.45 2.65 -10.52
N GLY A 85 -2.90 2.34 -11.75
CA GLY A 85 -2.27 2.85 -12.97
C GLY A 85 -1.18 1.97 -13.59
N GLN A 86 -0.96 0.76 -13.08
CA GLN A 86 -0.20 -0.29 -13.77
C GLN A 86 -1.10 -1.51 -14.01
N PRO A 87 -1.01 -2.21 -15.16
CA PRO A 87 -1.65 -3.51 -15.29
C PRO A 87 -1.02 -4.44 -14.25
N TYR A 88 -1.82 -4.86 -13.27
CA TYR A 88 -1.42 -5.83 -12.26
C TYR A 88 -1.10 -7.16 -12.95
N GLN A 89 0.16 -7.36 -13.31
CA GLN A 89 0.68 -8.64 -13.75
C GLN A 89 0.97 -9.46 -12.49
N VAL A 90 -0.03 -10.22 -12.03
CA VAL A 90 0.24 -11.37 -11.17
C VAL A 90 1.04 -12.34 -12.01
N ASN A 91 2.36 -12.30 -11.90
CA ASN A 91 3.12 -13.50 -12.19
C ASN A 91 2.70 -14.52 -11.13
N LYS A 92 1.65 -15.31 -11.46
CA LYS A 92 1.46 -16.62 -10.87
C LYS A 92 2.65 -17.44 -11.31
N VAL A 93 3.78 -17.27 -10.61
CA VAL A 93 4.80 -18.30 -10.59
C VAL A 93 4.08 -19.50 -10.01
N ARG A 94 3.65 -20.41 -10.88
CA ARG A 94 3.12 -21.71 -10.47
C ARG A 94 4.17 -22.29 -9.53
N SER A 95 3.75 -22.78 -8.37
CA SER A 95 4.63 -23.36 -7.34
C SER A 95 5.28 -24.69 -7.78
N LYS A 96 5.52 -24.88 -9.08
CA LYS A 96 6.13 -26.07 -9.66
C LYS A 96 7.61 -25.89 -9.96
N ASP A 97 8.10 -24.65 -10.01
CA ASP A 97 9.51 -24.36 -10.38
C ASP A 97 10.45 -24.17 -9.17
N LEU A 98 9.99 -24.51 -7.95
CA LEU A 98 10.80 -24.43 -6.72
C LEU A 98 11.35 -25.79 -6.23
N VAL A 99 11.27 -26.87 -7.02
CA VAL A 99 11.67 -28.22 -6.57
C VAL A 99 12.96 -28.76 -7.24
N ASP A 100 13.57 -28.06 -8.20
CA ASP A 100 14.76 -28.58 -8.91
C ASP A 100 16.10 -27.90 -8.53
N TRP A 101 16.24 -27.41 -7.30
CA TRP A 101 17.53 -26.89 -6.79
C TRP A 101 18.03 -27.57 -5.51
N VAL A 102 17.53 -28.77 -5.20
CA VAL A 102 18.06 -29.67 -4.16
C VAL A 102 18.01 -31.12 -4.64
N ALA A 103 18.63 -31.42 -5.79
CA ALA A 103 19.08 -32.76 -6.17
C ALA A 103 19.90 -32.67 -7.47
N GLY A 104 21.23 -32.63 -7.33
CA GLY A 104 22.19 -32.59 -8.42
C GLY A 104 23.55 -32.17 -7.94
#